data_AF-A0A7C1CRI4-F1
#
_entry.id   AF-A0A7C1CRI4-F1
#
_cell.length_a   1.000
_cell.length_b   1.000
_cell.length_c   1.000
_cell.angle_alpha   90.00
_cell.angle_beta   90.00
_cell.angle_gamma   90.00
#
_symmetry.space_group_name_H-M   'P 1'
#
loop_
_entity.id
_entity.type
_entity.pdbx_description
1 polymer ?
#
loop_
_entity_poly.entity_id
_entity_poly.type
_entity_poly.pdbx_seq_one_letter_code
_entity_poly.pdbx_strand_id
1 'polypeptide(L)'
;MVYINLTRKINFAKFFVAMASGYIIKKLQGKVKQAIYGYNLIDQGDKIMVNLSGGKDSYALLDLLVNRRKVLPIKFELHACHVQATDMTYRADVEFIE
;
A
#
# COMPACT_ATOMS: atom_id res chain seq x y z
N MET A 1 11.34 9.72 -10.61
CA MET A 1 10.14 8.90 -10.32
C MET A 1 10.61 7.47 -10.14
N VAL A 2 10.44 6.91 -8.94
CA VAL A 2 10.77 5.51 -8.65
C VAL A 2 9.48 4.71 -8.77
N TYR A 3 9.47 3.72 -9.66
CA TYR A 3 8.32 2.85 -9.92
C TYR A 3 8.64 1.42 -9.53
N ILE A 4 7.80 0.82 -8.69
CA ILE A 4 7.99 -0.53 -8.19
C ILE A 4 6.70 -1.32 -8.41
N ASN A 5 6.82 -2.40 -9.19
CA ASN A 5 5.74 -3.32 -9.46
C ASN A 5 5.69 -4.41 -8.36
N LEU A 6 4.60 -4.46 -7.59
CA LEU A 6 4.45 -5.35 -6.43
C LEU A 6 3.92 -6.74 -6.82
N THR A 7 4.29 -7.24 -8.01
CA THR A 7 4.01 -8.61 -8.45
C THR A 7 4.97 -9.63 -7.84
N ARG A 8 6.18 -9.22 -7.43
CA ARG A 8 7.14 -10.06 -6.71
C ARG A 8 7.00 -9.91 -5.19
N LYS A 9 7.30 -10.99 -4.45
CA LYS A 9 7.22 -11.06 -2.98
C LYS A 9 8.11 -9.98 -2.35
N ILE A 10 7.53 -8.84 -1.98
CA ILE A 10 8.20 -7.90 -1.07
C ILE A 10 7.92 -8.34 0.37
N ASN A 11 8.98 -8.43 1.17
CA ASN A 11 8.92 -8.81 2.56
C ASN A 11 8.57 -7.58 3.42
N PHE A 12 7.38 -7.02 3.22
CA PHE A 12 6.89 -5.75 3.82
C PHE A 12 6.67 -5.80 5.35
N ALA A 13 7.18 -6.84 6.02
CA ALA A 13 6.78 -7.23 7.36
C ALA A 13 7.29 -6.34 8.50
N LYS A 14 7.96 -5.19 8.25
CA LYS A 14 8.89 -4.68 9.27
C LYS A 14 8.76 -3.28 9.83
N PHE A 15 7.77 -2.44 9.49
CA PHE A 15 7.82 -1.09 10.08
C PHE A 15 6.55 -0.50 10.69
N PHE A 16 5.41 -0.39 9.98
CA PHE A 16 4.31 0.42 10.53
C PHE A 16 3.21 -0.37 11.25
N VAL A 17 2.89 -1.57 10.76
CA VAL A 17 1.87 -2.45 11.37
C VAL A 17 2.39 -3.16 12.62
N ALA A 18 3.70 -3.32 12.79
CA ALA A 18 4.25 -3.97 13.99
C ALA A 18 4.09 -3.15 15.28
N MET A 19 3.96 -1.81 15.19
CA MET A 19 3.76 -0.93 16.35
C MET A 19 2.28 -0.68 16.71
N ALA A 20 1.36 -0.94 15.77
CA ALA A 20 -0.07 -0.82 16.04
C ALA A 20 -0.58 -2.11 16.70
N SER A 21 -1.43 -1.98 17.73
CA SER A 21 -2.10 -3.14 18.32
C SER A 21 -2.83 -3.95 17.25
N GLY A 22 -2.76 -5.29 17.32
CA GLY A 22 -3.46 -6.21 16.40
C GLY A 22 -4.94 -5.89 16.22
N TYR A 23 -5.56 -5.32 17.25
CA TYR A 23 -6.94 -4.82 17.22
C TYR A 23 -7.14 -3.67 16.22
N ILE A 24 -6.25 -2.67 16.22
CA ILE A 24 -6.34 -1.49 15.35
C ILE A 24 -6.20 -1.92 13.88
N ILE A 25 -5.26 -2.82 13.61
CA ILE A 25 -5.00 -3.32 12.26
C ILE A 25 -6.22 -4.08 11.73
N LYS A 26 -6.81 -4.96 12.55
CA LYS A 26 -8.03 -5.68 12.20
C LYS A 26 -9.19 -4.71 11.92
N LYS A 27 -9.33 -3.64 12.71
CA LYS A 27 -10.35 -2.61 12.49
C LYS A 27 -10.13 -1.84 11.19
N LEU A 28 -8.89 -1.42 10.89
CA LEU A 28 -8.54 -0.73 9.65
C LEU A 28 -8.78 -1.62 8.43
N GLN A 29 -8.38 -2.89 8.49
CA GLN A 29 -8.63 -3.88 7.45
C GLN A 29 -10.14 -4.06 7.16
N GLY A 30 -10.97 -4.03 8.20
CA GLY A 30 -12.43 -4.06 8.06
C GLY A 30 -12.97 -2.81 7.36
N LYS A 31 -12.52 -1.63 7.76
CA LYS A 31 -12.92 -0.35 7.14
C LYS A 31 -12.51 -0.25 5.68
N VAL A 32 -11.29 -0.66 5.34
CA VAL A 32 -10.81 -0.67 3.94
C VAL A 32 -11.67 -1.62 3.10
N LYS A 33 -11.99 -2.81 3.61
CA LYS A 33 -12.90 -3.74 2.92
C LYS A 33 -14.27 -3.08 2.68
N GLN A 34 -14.86 -2.48 3.72
CA GLN A 34 -16.15 -1.79 3.60
C GLN A 34 -16.10 -0.66 2.57
N ALA A 35 -15.01 0.10 2.52
CA ALA A 35 -14.86 1.18 1.55
C ALA A 35 -14.75 0.65 0.11
N ILE A 36 -13.95 -0.40 -0.11
CA ILE A 36 -13.78 -1.01 -1.44
C ILE A 36 -15.13 -1.46 -2.00
N TYR A 37 -15.93 -2.20 -1.23
CA TYR A 37 -17.23 -2.70 -1.67
C TYR A 37 -18.33 -1.65 -1.65
N GLY A 38 -18.36 -0.79 -0.62
CA GLY A 38 -19.43 0.19 -0.42
C GLY A 38 -19.37 1.35 -1.41
N TYR A 39 -18.19 1.65 -1.95
CA TYR A 39 -18.00 2.72 -2.93
C TYR A 39 -17.52 2.22 -4.29
N ASN A 40 -17.50 0.90 -4.52
CA ASN A 40 -17.05 0.28 -5.77
C ASN A 40 -15.69 0.80 -6.26
N LEU A 41 -14.69 0.85 -5.35
CA LEU A 41 -13.39 1.48 -5.61
C LEU A 41 -12.43 0.60 -6.41
N ILE A 42 -12.64 -0.72 -6.40
CA ILE A 42 -11.75 -1.69 -7.01
C ILE A 42 -12.59 -2.81 -7.62
N ASP A 43 -12.36 -3.06 -8.91
CA ASP A 43 -12.98 -4.13 -9.69
C ASP A 43 -11.95 -5.15 -10.19
N GLN A 44 -12.48 -6.24 -10.77
CA GLN A 44 -11.68 -7.35 -11.27
C GLN A 44 -10.79 -6.89 -12.44
N GLY A 45 -9.48 -7.11 -12.31
CA GLY A 45 -8.49 -6.78 -13.34
C GLY A 45 -7.92 -5.36 -13.22
N ASP A 46 -8.33 -4.58 -12.22
CA ASP A 46 -7.82 -3.23 -12.03
C ASP A 46 -6.31 -3.20 -11.79
N LYS A 47 -5.68 -2.14 -12.29
CA LYS A 47 -4.26 -1.82 -12.03
C LYS A 47 -4.18 -0.56 -11.19
N ILE A 48 -3.84 -0.75 -9.92
CA ILE A 48 -3.88 0.31 -8.92
C ILE A 48 -2.46 0.79 -8.63
N MET A 49 -2.26 2.10 -8.69
CA MET A 49 -1.01 2.73 -8.26
C MET A 49 -1.22 3.48 -6.95
N VAL A 50 -0.37 3.19 -5.96
CA VAL A 50 -0.29 3.95 -4.72
C VAL A 50 0.90 4.88 -4.81
N ASN A 51 0.63 6.19 -4.71
CA ASN A 51 1.68 7.21 -4.67
C ASN A 51 2.18 7.36 -3.23
N LEU A 52 3.45 7.06 -3.01
CA LEU A 52 4.14 7.10 -1.73
C LEU A 52 4.74 8.49 -1.56
N SER A 53 4.20 9.27 -0.62
CA SER A 53 4.71 10.61 -0.31
C SER A 53 5.90 10.61 0.64
N GLY A 54 6.26 9.45 1.20
CA GLY A 54 7.17 9.32 2.34
C GLY A 54 6.47 9.39 3.71
N GLY A 55 5.15 9.60 3.73
CA GLY A 55 4.34 9.62 4.94
C GLY A 55 3.78 8.25 5.36
N LYS A 56 3.52 8.09 6.65
CA LYS A 56 2.94 6.88 7.25
C LYS A 56 1.62 6.44 6.60
N ASP A 57 0.80 7.38 6.15
CA ASP A 57 -0.55 7.08 5.65
C ASP A 57 -0.51 6.36 4.29
N SER A 58 0.38 6.80 3.38
CA SER A 58 0.57 6.13 2.09
C SER A 58 1.18 4.74 2.24
N TYR A 59 2.10 4.56 3.21
CA TYR A 59 2.66 3.25 3.51
C TYR A 59 1.64 2.32 4.17
N ALA A 60 0.84 2.83 5.10
CA ALA A 60 -0.21 2.04 5.75
C ALA A 60 -1.28 1.61 4.74
N LEU A 61 -1.70 2.50 3.84
CA LEU A 61 -2.64 2.16 2.77
C LEU A 61 -2.05 1.07 1.86
N LEU A 62 -0.79 1.21 1.45
CA LEU A 62 -0.13 0.22 0.62
C LEU A 62 -0.11 -1.15 1.29
N ASP A 63 0.32 -1.23 2.55
CA ASP A 63 0.36 -2.49 3.30
C ASP A 63 -1.04 -3.11 3.49
N LEU A 64 -2.05 -2.29 3.79
CA LEU A 64 -3.43 -2.74 3.90
C LEU A 64 -3.92 -3.35 2.56
N LEU A 65 -3.64 -2.71 1.43
CA LEU A 65 -4.02 -3.19 0.10
C LEU A 65 -3.24 -4.46 -0.31
N VAL A 66 -1.94 -4.54 -0.03
CA VAL A 66 -1.12 -5.74 -0.25
C VAL A 66 -1.71 -6.93 0.52
N ASN A 67 -2.07 -6.73 1.78
CA ASN A 67 -2.67 -7.78 2.59
C ASN A 67 -4.09 -8.13 2.14
N ARG A 68 -4.90 -7.15 1.69
CA ARG A 68 -6.22 -7.40 1.12
C ARG A 68 -6.16 -8.18 -0.19
N ARG A 69 -5.20 -7.90 -1.08
CA ARG A 69 -5.02 -8.63 -2.35
C ARG A 69 -4.90 -10.14 -2.17
N LYS A 70 -4.32 -10.59 -1.04
CA LYS A 70 -4.15 -12.01 -0.71
C LYS A 70 -5.46 -12.70 -0.31
N VAL A 71 -6.40 -11.97 0.28
CA VAL A 71 -7.61 -12.53 0.91
C VAL A 71 -8.90 -12.17 0.18
N LEU A 72 -8.92 -11.09 -0.60
CA LEU A 72 -10.10 -10.69 -1.37
C LEU A 72 -10.28 -11.59 -2.60
N PRO A 73 -11.53 -11.88 -2.98
CA PRO A 73 -11.84 -12.63 -4.20
C PRO A 73 -11.48 -11.84 -5.47
N ILE A 74 -11.59 -10.51 -5.41
CA ILE A 74 -11.26 -9.60 -6.51
C ILE A 74 -9.74 -9.59 -6.73
N LYS A 75 -9.32 -9.87 -7.96
CA LYS A 75 -7.90 -9.87 -8.38
C LYS A 75 -7.58 -8.55 -9.06
N PHE A 76 -6.61 -7.84 -8.51
CA PHE A 76 -6.11 -6.56 -9.02
C PHE A 76 -4.58 -6.53 -8.92
N GLU A 77 -3.94 -5.74 -9.78
CA GLU A 77 -2.51 -5.44 -9.74
C GLU A 77 -2.27 -4.21 -8.87
N LEU A 78 -1.15 -4.19 -8.14
CA LEU A 78 -0.79 -3.10 -7.25
C LEU A 78 0.63 -2.64 -7.55
N HIS A 79 0.80 -1.34 -7.67
CA HIS A 79 2.06 -0.67 -7.98
C HIS A 79 2.33 0.42 -6.96
N ALA A 80 3.59 0.57 -6.57
CA ALA A 80 4.03 1.69 -5.75
C ALA A 80 4.81 2.67 -6.63
N CYS A 81 4.56 3.96 -6.44
CA CYS A 81 5.29 5.02 -7.11
C CYS A 81 5.73 6.07 -6.08
N HIS A 82 6.98 6.51 -6.14
CA HIS A 82 7.44 7.68 -5.40
C HIS A 82 7.93 8.75 -6.37
N VAL A 83 7.43 9.97 -6.20
CA VAL A 83 7.86 11.15 -6.97
C VAL A 83 8.86 11.93 -6.10
N GLN A 84 10.08 12.07 -6.62
CA GLN A 84 11.14 12.84 -5.99
C GLN A 84 11.45 14.06 -6.86
N ALA A 85 11.46 15.24 -6.23
CA ALA A 85 11.92 16.47 -6.85
C ALA A 85 13.45 16.45 -6.93
N THR A 86 14.00 16.73 -8.11
CA THR A 86 15.45 16.65 -8.39
C THR A 86 16.27 17.77 -7.75
N ASP A 87 15.61 18.87 -7.39
CA ASP A 87 16.17 20.09 -6.81
C ASP A 87 16.06 20.13 -5.27
N MET A 88 15.46 19.11 -4.65
CA MET A 88 15.34 18.98 -3.20
C MET A 88 16.31 17.93 -2.65
N THR A 89 16.92 18.22 -1.49
CA THR A 89 17.81 17.30 -0.76
C THR A 89 17.05 16.18 -0.03
N TYR A 90 15.72 16.22 0.01
CA TYR A 90 14.89 15.18 0.60
C TYR A 90 14.97 13.89 -0.23
N ARG A 91 15.40 12.81 0.42
CA ARG A 91 15.31 11.44 -0.10
C ARG A 91 14.26 10.72 0.72
N ALA A 92 13.17 10.29 0.08
CA ALA A 92 12.34 9.28 0.71
C ALA A 92 13.17 8.03 0.91
N ASP A 93 12.95 7.37 2.03
CA ASP A 93 13.64 6.15 2.37
C ASP A 93 13.13 5.03 1.44
N VAL A 94 13.85 4.83 0.33
CA VAL A 94 13.48 3.90 -0.75
C VAL A 94 13.77 2.45 -0.40
N GLU A 95 14.57 2.19 0.65
CA GLU A 95 14.80 0.85 1.21
C GLU A 95 13.47 0.19 1.66
N PHE A 96 12.43 0.97 1.93
CA PHE A 96 11.11 0.43 2.27
C PHE A 96 10.33 -0.11 1.07
N ILE A 97 10.71 0.25 -0.15
CA ILE A 97 9.95 -0.05 -1.37
C ILE A 97 10.66 -1.14 -2.19
N GLU A 98 11.99 -1.24 -2.13
CA GLU A 98 12.79 -2.34 -2.72
C GLU A 98 12.65 -3.68 -1.98
#